data_AF-A0A0E3L8L1-F1
#
_entry.id   AF-A0A0E3L8L1-F1
#
_cell.length_a   1.000
_cell.length_b   1.000
_cell.length_c   1.000
_cell.angle_alpha   90.00
_cell.angle_beta   90.00
_cell.angle_gamma   90.00
#
_symmetry.space_group_name_H-M   'P 1'
#
loop_
_entity.id
_entity.type
_entity.pdbx_description
1 polymer ?
#
loop_
_entity_poly.entity_id
_entity_poly.type
_entity_poly.pdbx_seq_one_letter_code
_entity_poly.pdbx_strand_id
1 'polypeptide(L)'
;MPHIMELLGKTRVVVKDGKVIEVGEPEVDWCPLFAKIRGIQKITPEEVKKNMEFRISDFGMFTEKRRLELEDFVGFGASEVMMTGLSRGLLDSTVTACDGAGTVISNNPTLVQGMGGRMSGLVETEPIDGIINGITERGGIVLDPSTAKMDPVAGVKKAAELGYKKIAVTAAFGETAKELRKLEAELGLDLIVIGVHVTGLNREEAQVLVENSDIVTSCASKPIRDLVKPIAQVGTAVPLFALTQKGKELVIERAKDIKSPILINTMALPVLPEHKQPKDLI
;
A
#
# COMPACT_ATOMS: atom_id res chain seq x y z
N MET A 1 -4.58 -8.19 -21.71
CA MET A 1 -5.05 -6.82 -21.44
C MET A 1 -3.90 -6.04 -20.83
N PRO A 2 -3.81 -4.72 -20.98
CA PRO A 2 -2.73 -3.98 -20.33
C PRO A 2 -2.91 -3.99 -18.80
N HIS A 3 -1.80 -3.93 -18.07
CA HIS A 3 -1.78 -3.55 -16.66
C HIS A 3 -1.58 -2.03 -16.57
N ILE A 4 -2.30 -1.38 -15.66
CA ILE A 4 -2.20 0.07 -15.44
C ILE A 4 -1.82 0.30 -13.98
N MET A 5 -0.81 1.14 -13.77
CA MET A 5 -0.45 1.60 -12.44
C MET A 5 -0.13 3.09 -12.44
N GLU A 6 -0.30 3.70 -11.27
CA GLU A 6 0.23 5.01 -10.95
C GLU A 6 1.54 4.85 -10.17
N LEU A 7 2.60 5.42 -10.76
CA LEU A 7 3.96 5.34 -10.28
C LEU A 7 4.54 6.76 -10.22
N LEU A 8 5.41 7.05 -9.25
CA LEU A 8 6.25 8.26 -9.23
C LEU A 8 5.50 9.55 -9.60
N GLY A 9 5.00 10.27 -8.61
CA GLY A 9 4.30 11.53 -8.85
C GLY A 9 2.95 11.35 -9.57
N LYS A 10 2.24 10.28 -9.21
CA LYS A 10 0.93 9.91 -9.77
C LYS A 10 0.95 9.72 -11.30
N THR A 11 2.10 9.37 -11.87
CA THR A 11 2.22 9.17 -13.31
C THR A 11 1.56 7.87 -13.72
N ARG A 12 0.62 7.93 -14.67
CA ARG A 12 0.03 6.74 -15.29
C ARG A 12 1.07 5.98 -16.12
N VAL A 13 1.19 4.68 -15.88
CA VAL A 13 2.09 3.79 -16.61
C VAL A 13 1.29 2.58 -17.09
N VAL A 14 1.45 2.23 -18.36
CA VAL A 14 0.82 1.05 -18.97
C VAL A 14 1.88 0.02 -19.32
N VAL A 15 1.70 -1.19 -18.80
CA VAL A 15 2.55 -2.33 -19.07
C VAL A 15 1.75 -3.39 -19.81
N LYS A 16 2.32 -3.93 -20.88
CA LYS A 16 1.74 -5.05 -21.62
C LYS A 16 2.86 -6.04 -21.98
N ASP A 17 2.62 -7.32 -21.72
CA ASP A 17 3.58 -8.40 -22.02
C ASP A 17 4.97 -8.13 -21.40
N GLY A 18 5.01 -7.62 -20.17
CA GLY A 18 6.25 -7.25 -19.48
C GLY A 18 7.01 -6.06 -20.09
N LYS A 19 6.37 -5.23 -20.91
CA LYS A 19 6.98 -4.04 -21.53
C LYS A 19 6.17 -2.79 -21.22
N VAL A 20 6.86 -1.69 -20.92
CA VAL A 20 6.24 -0.37 -20.77
C VAL A 20 5.85 0.15 -22.14
N ILE A 21 4.55 0.30 -22.40
CA ILE A 21 4.02 0.75 -23.69
C ILE A 21 3.57 2.21 -23.66
N GLU A 22 3.29 2.76 -22.48
CA GLU A 22 2.84 4.14 -22.30
C GLU A 22 3.29 4.66 -20.94
N VAL A 23 3.70 5.93 -20.90
CA VAL A 23 3.94 6.70 -19.68
C VAL A 23 3.32 8.08 -19.87
N GLY A 24 2.47 8.49 -18.95
CA GLY A 24 1.84 9.81 -18.94
C GLY A 24 2.75 10.89 -18.35
N GLU A 25 2.18 12.08 -18.16
CA GLU A 25 2.85 13.18 -17.47
C GLU A 25 2.71 13.04 -15.93
N PRO A 26 3.78 13.31 -15.15
CA PRO A 26 3.69 13.36 -13.71
C PRO A 26 2.89 14.58 -13.23
N GLU A 27 2.02 14.37 -12.25
CA GLU A 27 1.31 15.47 -11.57
C GLU A 27 2.12 16.07 -10.42
N VAL A 28 3.14 15.35 -9.95
CA VAL A 28 4.07 15.80 -8.90
C VAL A 28 5.50 15.64 -9.38
N ASP A 29 6.27 16.73 -9.34
CA ASP A 29 7.59 16.81 -9.96
C ASP A 29 8.75 16.32 -9.09
N TRP A 30 8.53 16.12 -7.78
CA TRP A 30 9.56 15.70 -6.84
C TRP A 30 9.01 15.01 -5.59
N CYS A 31 9.70 13.94 -5.19
CA CYS A 31 9.40 13.22 -3.95
C CYS A 31 10.69 12.87 -3.19
N PRO A 32 10.79 13.23 -1.89
CA PRO A 32 11.99 12.98 -1.07
C PRO A 32 12.33 11.49 -0.93
N LEU A 33 11.32 10.62 -0.95
CA LEU A 33 11.52 9.17 -0.87
C LEU A 33 12.29 8.67 -2.09
N PHE A 34 11.89 9.10 -3.29
CA PHE A 34 12.52 8.66 -4.53
C PHE A 34 13.85 9.38 -4.81
N ALA A 35 13.99 10.63 -4.37
CA ALA A 35 15.28 11.30 -4.35
C ALA A 35 16.30 10.51 -3.51
N LYS A 36 15.90 10.00 -2.34
CA LYS A 36 16.77 9.21 -1.46
C LYS A 36 17.04 7.79 -1.99
N ILE A 37 16.01 7.07 -2.41
CA ILE A 37 16.09 5.62 -2.72
C ILE A 37 16.54 5.35 -4.17
N ARG A 38 16.32 6.31 -5.09
CA ARG A 38 16.59 6.16 -6.52
C ARG A 38 17.41 7.29 -7.13
N GLY A 39 17.73 8.34 -6.36
CA GLY A 39 18.49 9.49 -6.87
C GLY A 39 17.67 10.40 -7.80
N ILE A 40 16.35 10.23 -7.89
CA ILE A 40 15.49 10.98 -8.81
C ILE A 40 15.23 12.38 -8.24
N GLN A 41 15.91 13.40 -8.80
CA GLN A 41 15.79 14.80 -8.37
C GLN A 41 14.70 15.59 -9.11
N LYS A 42 14.19 15.03 -10.22
CA LYS A 42 13.02 15.53 -10.93
C LYS A 42 12.31 14.33 -11.53
N ILE A 43 11.01 14.23 -11.30
CA ILE A 43 10.16 13.18 -11.86
C ILE A 43 9.79 13.63 -13.28
N THR A 44 10.19 12.84 -14.26
CA THR A 44 9.85 13.01 -15.68
C THR A 44 9.32 11.69 -16.24
N PRO A 45 8.59 11.69 -17.36
CA PRO A 45 8.14 10.45 -18.01
C PRO A 45 9.29 9.46 -18.27
N GLU A 46 10.49 9.93 -18.59
CA GLU A 46 11.67 9.08 -18.82
C GLU A 46 12.16 8.41 -17.53
N GLU A 47 12.24 9.14 -16.42
CA GLU A 47 12.62 8.57 -15.13
C GLU A 47 11.55 7.60 -14.61
N VAL A 48 10.27 7.89 -14.86
CA VAL A 48 9.16 6.98 -14.55
C VAL A 48 9.29 5.69 -15.35
N LYS A 49 9.49 5.78 -16.67
CA LYS A 49 9.68 4.62 -17.56
C LYS A 49 10.85 3.76 -17.08
N LYS A 50 12.01 4.38 -16.85
CA LYS A 50 13.22 3.71 -16.37
C LYS A 50 12.99 3.01 -15.02
N ASN A 51 12.24 3.65 -14.11
CA ASN A 51 11.90 3.03 -12.83
C ASN A 51 11.02 1.80 -12.99
N MET A 52 10.03 1.86 -13.89
CA MET A 52 9.15 0.73 -14.17
C MET A 52 9.92 -0.41 -14.83
N GLU A 53 10.71 -0.13 -15.87
CA GLU A 53 11.55 -1.13 -16.53
C GLU A 53 12.53 -1.79 -15.55
N PHE A 54 13.08 -1.01 -14.62
CA PHE A 54 13.89 -1.55 -13.52
C PHE A 54 13.09 -2.52 -12.63
N ARG A 55 11.86 -2.17 -12.23
CA ARG A 55 11.01 -3.05 -11.39
C ARG A 55 10.59 -4.32 -12.12
N ILE A 56 10.31 -4.24 -13.42
CA ILE A 56 10.03 -5.42 -14.26
C ILE A 56 11.27 -6.32 -14.29
N SER A 57 12.44 -5.76 -14.59
CA SER A 57 13.69 -6.52 -14.71
C SER A 57 14.14 -7.15 -13.39
N ASP A 58 14.13 -6.39 -12.30
CA ASP A 58 14.67 -6.82 -10.99
C ASP A 58 13.67 -7.66 -10.19
N PHE A 59 12.37 -7.34 -10.28
CA PHE A 59 11.33 -7.90 -9.41
C PHE A 59 10.26 -8.71 -10.16
N GLY A 60 10.31 -8.72 -11.49
CA GLY A 60 9.37 -9.45 -12.34
C GLY A 60 7.96 -8.88 -12.34
N MET A 61 7.77 -7.60 -11.97
CA MET A 61 6.43 -6.98 -11.95
C MET A 61 5.71 -7.14 -13.30
N PHE A 62 4.45 -7.53 -13.26
CA PHE A 62 3.59 -7.80 -14.41
C PHE A 62 4.11 -8.92 -15.34
N THR A 63 4.83 -9.91 -14.79
CA THR A 63 5.36 -11.05 -15.55
C THR A 63 5.35 -12.35 -14.75
N GLU A 64 5.45 -13.49 -15.44
CA GLU A 64 5.64 -14.82 -14.83
C GLU A 64 6.87 -14.94 -13.91
N LYS A 65 7.82 -14.01 -13.98
CA LYS A 65 9.05 -14.00 -13.16
C LYS A 65 8.89 -13.23 -11.85
N ARG A 66 7.66 -12.90 -11.46
CA ARG A 66 7.34 -12.10 -10.29
C ARG A 66 7.92 -12.71 -9.01
N ARG A 67 8.74 -11.94 -8.29
CA ARG A 67 9.25 -12.35 -6.97
C ARG A 67 8.21 -12.11 -5.88
N LEU A 68 7.58 -13.17 -5.41
CA LEU A 68 6.51 -13.08 -4.40
C LEU A 68 7.02 -13.07 -2.94
N GLU A 69 8.33 -13.03 -2.74
CA GLU A 69 8.95 -12.95 -1.42
C GLU A 69 9.94 -11.80 -1.41
N LEU A 70 9.87 -10.97 -0.38
CA LEU A 70 10.76 -9.84 -0.17
C LEU A 70 10.93 -9.63 1.33
N GLU A 71 12.16 -9.31 1.75
CA GLU A 71 12.42 -8.83 3.10
C GLU A 71 11.95 -7.36 3.27
N ASP A 72 12.28 -6.76 4.40
CA ASP A 72 12.04 -5.34 4.65
C ASP A 72 12.63 -4.45 3.54
N PHE A 73 11.78 -3.64 2.90
CA PHE A 73 12.23 -2.72 1.86
C PHE A 73 12.42 -1.31 2.40
N VAL A 74 11.46 -0.82 3.18
CA VAL A 74 11.56 0.45 3.91
C VAL A 74 11.39 0.23 5.41
N GLY A 75 11.70 1.25 6.22
CA GLY A 75 11.47 1.17 7.67
C GLY A 75 9.99 1.02 7.99
N PHE A 76 9.18 1.95 7.48
CA PHE A 76 7.74 1.96 7.72
C PHE A 76 6.98 2.10 6.40
N GLY A 77 6.28 1.04 6.02
CA GLY A 77 5.35 0.99 4.90
C GLY A 77 4.14 0.13 5.28
N ALA A 78 3.08 0.21 4.48
CA ALA A 78 1.84 -0.51 4.79
C ALA A 78 2.07 -2.03 4.84
N SER A 79 2.80 -2.59 3.86
CA SER A 79 3.11 -4.01 3.82
C SER A 79 4.08 -4.42 4.92
N GLU A 80 5.05 -3.58 5.30
CA GLU A 80 5.93 -3.87 6.44
C GLU A 80 5.17 -3.92 7.77
N VAL A 81 4.22 -3.00 7.98
CA VAL A 81 3.38 -3.01 9.19
C VAL A 81 2.48 -4.25 9.23
N MET A 82 1.88 -4.63 8.08
CA MET A 82 1.10 -5.86 7.99
C MET A 82 1.94 -7.12 8.20
N MET A 83 3.14 -7.18 7.62
CA MET A 83 4.09 -8.29 7.78
C MET A 83 4.48 -8.46 9.26
N THR A 84 4.85 -7.37 9.95
CA THR A 84 5.13 -7.44 11.39
C THR A 84 3.88 -7.86 12.17
N GLY A 85 2.70 -7.31 11.85
CA GLY A 85 1.44 -7.67 12.52
C GLY A 85 1.12 -9.17 12.44
N LEU A 86 1.26 -9.77 11.26
CA LEU A 86 1.12 -11.21 11.06
C LEU A 86 2.18 -12.00 11.85
N SER A 87 3.45 -11.59 11.75
CA SER A 87 4.58 -12.29 12.40
C SER A 87 4.50 -12.28 13.93
N ARG A 88 3.77 -11.32 14.51
CA ARG A 88 3.58 -11.15 15.96
C ARG A 88 2.21 -11.65 16.46
N GLY A 89 1.37 -12.21 15.57
CA GLY A 89 0.03 -12.68 15.93
C GLY A 89 -0.95 -11.56 16.30
N LEU A 90 -0.65 -10.32 15.88
CA LEU A 90 -1.58 -9.18 16.00
C LEU A 90 -2.63 -9.19 14.89
N LEU A 91 -2.32 -9.84 13.77
CA LEU A 91 -3.20 -10.06 12.63
C LEU A 91 -3.30 -11.57 12.35
N ASP A 92 -4.48 -12.02 11.96
CA ASP A 92 -4.71 -13.40 11.51
C ASP A 92 -4.46 -13.53 10.00
N SER A 93 -4.81 -12.49 9.22
CA SER A 93 -4.66 -12.44 7.77
C SER A 93 -4.64 -11.00 7.26
N THR A 94 -4.28 -10.82 5.99
CA THR A 94 -4.40 -9.56 5.26
C THR A 94 -5.25 -9.72 4.00
N VAL A 95 -5.75 -8.60 3.48
CA VAL A 95 -6.40 -8.47 2.17
C VAL A 95 -5.73 -7.33 1.42
N THR A 96 -4.95 -7.65 0.40
CA THR A 96 -4.10 -6.70 -0.33
C THR A 96 -4.14 -6.93 -1.83
N ALA A 97 -3.78 -5.92 -2.62
CA ALA A 97 -3.66 -6.05 -4.07
C ALA A 97 -2.29 -6.64 -4.50
N CYS A 98 -2.28 -7.42 -5.57
CA CYS A 98 -1.07 -7.91 -6.24
C CYS A 98 -1.21 -7.78 -7.76
N ASP A 99 -0.14 -7.32 -8.42
CA ASP A 99 -0.07 -7.32 -9.87
C ASP A 99 -0.15 -8.75 -10.40
N GLY A 100 -0.94 -8.98 -11.45
CA GLY A 100 -1.19 -10.31 -11.98
C GLY A 100 -2.23 -11.16 -11.24
N ALA A 101 -2.75 -10.69 -10.10
CA ALA A 101 -3.66 -11.50 -9.27
C ALA A 101 -4.84 -10.72 -8.65
N GLY A 102 -4.81 -9.39 -8.63
CA GLY A 102 -5.90 -8.60 -8.06
C GLY A 102 -5.92 -8.68 -6.54
N THR A 103 -7.08 -8.92 -5.93
CA THR A 103 -7.19 -9.07 -4.47
C THR A 103 -6.69 -10.43 -4.00
N VAL A 104 -5.80 -10.41 -3.01
CA VAL A 104 -5.18 -11.59 -2.40
C VAL A 104 -5.42 -11.57 -0.89
N ILE A 105 -5.87 -12.70 -0.36
CA ILE A 105 -5.95 -13.00 1.07
C ILE A 105 -4.73 -13.81 1.46
N SER A 106 -3.97 -13.38 2.47
CA SER A 106 -2.77 -14.10 2.92
C SER A 106 -2.50 -13.88 4.40
N ASN A 107 -2.09 -14.94 5.09
CA ASN A 107 -1.52 -14.89 6.44
C ASN A 107 0.01 -15.10 6.44
N ASN A 108 0.62 -15.27 5.27
CA ASN A 108 2.06 -15.43 5.12
C ASN A 108 2.74 -14.04 5.08
N PRO A 109 3.53 -13.66 6.11
CA PRO A 109 4.13 -12.33 6.19
C PRO A 109 5.05 -12.01 5.00
N THR A 110 5.90 -12.96 4.59
CA THR A 110 6.86 -12.75 3.50
C THR A 110 6.15 -12.60 2.16
N LEU A 111 5.03 -13.31 1.95
CA LEU A 111 4.20 -13.13 0.76
C LEU A 111 3.56 -11.74 0.73
N VAL A 112 2.98 -11.28 1.84
CA VAL A 112 2.38 -9.93 1.93
C VAL A 112 3.40 -8.85 1.60
N GLN A 113 4.61 -8.96 2.14
CA GLN A 113 5.69 -8.03 1.83
C GLN A 113 6.19 -8.16 0.39
N GLY A 114 6.28 -9.37 -0.16
CA GLY A 114 6.65 -9.61 -1.56
C GLY A 114 5.66 -9.01 -2.57
N MET A 115 4.37 -9.03 -2.25
CA MET A 115 3.33 -8.40 -3.07
C MET A 115 3.38 -6.87 -2.94
N GLY A 116 3.39 -6.33 -1.72
CA GLY A 116 3.20 -4.91 -1.46
C GLY A 116 4.46 -4.03 -1.43
N GLY A 117 5.61 -4.57 -1.05
CA GLY A 117 6.78 -3.76 -0.64
C GLY A 117 7.37 -2.89 -1.75
N ARG A 118 7.16 -3.25 -3.02
CA ARG A 118 7.54 -2.44 -4.20
C ARG A 118 6.35 -2.02 -5.05
N MET A 119 5.14 -2.27 -4.58
CA MET A 119 3.92 -1.84 -5.26
C MET A 119 3.73 -0.33 -5.06
N SER A 120 3.13 0.34 -6.04
CA SER A 120 2.66 1.73 -5.91
C SER A 120 1.14 1.73 -6.07
N GLY A 121 0.55 2.61 -6.88
CA GLY A 121 -0.91 2.56 -7.11
C GLY A 121 -1.25 1.57 -8.21
N LEU A 122 -1.74 0.38 -7.89
CA LEU A 122 -2.26 -0.53 -8.92
C LEU A 122 -3.68 -0.08 -9.32
N VAL A 123 -3.89 0.22 -10.60
CA VAL A 123 -5.18 0.72 -11.12
C VAL A 123 -5.94 -0.39 -11.85
N GLU A 124 -5.22 -1.15 -12.68
CA GLU A 124 -5.80 -2.25 -13.45
C GLU A 124 -4.74 -3.35 -13.61
N THR A 125 -5.19 -4.60 -13.57
CA THR A 125 -4.35 -5.77 -13.83
C THR A 125 -5.18 -6.87 -14.45
N GLU A 126 -4.52 -7.78 -15.14
CA GLU A 126 -5.11 -9.04 -15.58
C GLU A 126 -4.46 -10.25 -14.88
N PRO A 127 -5.08 -11.44 -14.95
CA PRO A 127 -4.49 -12.68 -14.44
C PRO A 127 -3.17 -13.01 -15.12
N ILE A 128 -2.19 -13.41 -14.32
CA ILE A 128 -0.95 -14.04 -14.77
C ILE A 128 -0.81 -15.36 -14.01
N ASP A 129 -0.90 -16.48 -14.72
CA ASP A 129 -1.04 -17.80 -14.13
C ASP A 129 0.10 -18.16 -13.17
N GLY A 130 1.36 -17.90 -13.53
CA GLY A 130 2.48 -18.20 -12.63
C GLY A 130 2.54 -17.29 -11.42
N ILE A 131 1.98 -16.08 -11.46
CA ILE A 131 1.81 -15.24 -10.27
C ILE A 131 0.74 -15.85 -9.36
N ILE A 132 -0.42 -16.20 -9.91
CA ILE A 132 -1.54 -16.79 -9.17
C ILE A 132 -1.11 -18.12 -8.52
N ASN A 133 -0.48 -19.00 -9.31
CA ASN A 133 0.05 -20.27 -8.83
C ASN A 133 1.11 -20.05 -7.76
N GLY A 134 2.04 -19.12 -7.98
CA GLY A 134 3.08 -18.79 -7.00
C GLY A 134 2.54 -18.22 -5.68
N ILE A 135 1.41 -17.51 -5.72
CA ILE A 135 0.67 -17.06 -4.53
C ILE A 135 0.06 -18.26 -3.80
N THR A 136 -0.61 -19.16 -4.53
CA THR A 136 -1.22 -20.37 -3.97
C THR A 136 -0.20 -21.31 -3.34
N GLU A 137 0.95 -21.52 -3.98
CA GLU A 137 2.07 -22.31 -3.44
C GLU A 137 2.59 -21.77 -2.10
N ARG A 138 2.46 -20.46 -1.88
CA ARG A 138 2.86 -19.77 -0.64
C ARG A 138 1.74 -19.64 0.38
N GLY A 139 0.60 -20.32 0.14
CA GLY A 139 -0.57 -20.32 1.03
C GLY A 139 -1.48 -19.10 0.89
N GLY A 140 -1.24 -18.22 -0.10
CA GLY A 140 -2.14 -17.12 -0.41
C GLY A 140 -3.35 -17.57 -1.23
N ILE A 141 -4.45 -16.83 -1.12
CA ILE A 141 -5.70 -17.09 -1.83
C ILE A 141 -6.01 -15.90 -2.71
N VAL A 142 -6.06 -16.12 -4.02
CA VAL A 142 -6.49 -15.10 -4.99
C VAL A 142 -8.02 -15.09 -5.01
N LEU A 143 -8.63 -13.91 -4.82
CA LEU A 143 -10.08 -13.75 -4.70
C LEU A 143 -10.81 -14.19 -5.97
N ASP A 144 -10.34 -13.71 -7.12
CA ASP A 144 -10.86 -14.08 -8.44
C ASP A 144 -9.69 -14.32 -9.41
N PRO A 145 -9.20 -15.58 -9.48
CA PRO A 145 -8.11 -15.94 -10.37
C PRO A 145 -8.41 -15.73 -11.86
N SER A 146 -9.70 -15.68 -12.24
CA SER A 146 -10.10 -15.59 -13.65
C SER A 146 -10.09 -14.17 -14.20
N THR A 147 -10.19 -13.16 -13.33
CA THR A 147 -10.24 -11.75 -13.72
C THR A 147 -9.17 -10.89 -13.07
N ALA A 148 -8.53 -11.36 -11.99
CA ALA A 148 -7.63 -10.56 -11.15
C ALA A 148 -8.29 -9.26 -10.66
N LYS A 149 -9.59 -9.32 -10.35
CA LYS A 149 -10.35 -8.16 -9.84
C LYS A 149 -9.76 -7.68 -8.51
N MET A 150 -9.65 -6.36 -8.37
CA MET A 150 -9.39 -5.70 -7.09
C MET A 150 -10.72 -5.35 -6.40
N ASP A 151 -11.04 -6.10 -5.35
CA ASP A 151 -12.24 -5.96 -4.54
C ASP A 151 -11.91 -6.26 -3.07
N PRO A 152 -11.41 -5.27 -2.31
CA PRO A 152 -11.01 -5.47 -0.92
C PRO A 152 -12.19 -5.84 -0.01
N VAL A 153 -13.41 -5.39 -0.31
CA VAL A 153 -14.61 -5.72 0.48
C VAL A 153 -14.95 -7.20 0.32
N ALA A 154 -15.01 -7.70 -0.90
CA ALA A 154 -15.20 -9.13 -1.17
C ALA A 154 -14.03 -9.97 -0.62
N GLY A 155 -12.81 -9.46 -0.68
CA GLY A 155 -11.63 -10.08 -0.06
C GLY A 155 -11.76 -10.25 1.45
N VAL A 156 -12.23 -9.23 2.17
CA VAL A 156 -12.48 -9.31 3.62
C VAL A 156 -13.61 -10.27 3.95
N LYS A 157 -14.69 -10.25 3.15
CA LYS A 157 -15.79 -11.22 3.30
C LYS A 157 -15.27 -12.65 3.15
N LYS A 158 -14.41 -12.90 2.14
CA LYS A 158 -13.80 -14.21 1.94
C LYS A 158 -12.88 -14.61 3.10
N ALA A 159 -12.07 -13.68 3.60
CA ALA A 159 -11.21 -13.91 4.77
C ALA A 159 -12.04 -14.29 6.01
N ALA A 160 -13.19 -13.65 6.23
CA ALA A 160 -14.10 -13.97 7.32
C ALA A 160 -14.73 -15.38 7.18
N GLU A 161 -15.12 -15.78 5.96
CA GLU A 161 -15.61 -17.14 5.66
C GLU A 161 -14.56 -18.22 5.95
N LEU A 162 -13.28 -17.88 5.80
CA LEU A 162 -12.15 -18.76 6.13
C LEU A 162 -11.85 -18.80 7.64
N GLY A 163 -12.58 -18.04 8.45
CA GLY A 163 -12.47 -18.04 9.90
C GLY A 163 -11.54 -16.97 10.49
N TYR A 164 -10.92 -16.12 9.66
CA TYR A 164 -10.08 -15.03 10.14
C TYR A 164 -10.91 -13.92 10.81
N LYS A 165 -10.39 -13.33 11.89
CA LYS A 165 -11.10 -12.30 12.67
C LYS A 165 -10.34 -10.97 12.71
N LYS A 166 -9.03 -11.01 12.91
CA LYS A 166 -8.14 -9.84 12.90
C LYS A 166 -7.53 -9.67 11.51
N ILE A 167 -8.09 -8.79 10.69
CA ILE A 167 -7.74 -8.69 9.27
C ILE A 167 -7.24 -7.30 8.96
N ALA A 168 -6.04 -7.17 8.40
CA ALA A 168 -5.60 -5.90 7.81
C ALA A 168 -5.99 -5.82 6.33
N VAL A 169 -6.50 -4.68 5.89
CA VAL A 169 -6.96 -4.47 4.52
C VAL A 169 -6.53 -3.10 4.02
N THR A 170 -6.02 -3.05 2.80
CA THR A 170 -5.67 -1.78 2.14
C THR A 170 -6.88 -1.22 1.38
N ALA A 171 -7.14 0.09 1.55
CA ALA A 171 -8.17 0.81 0.81
C ALA A 171 -7.59 2.06 0.14
N ALA A 172 -7.86 2.25 -1.15
CA ALA A 172 -7.45 3.43 -1.90
C ALA A 172 -8.50 4.56 -1.89
N PHE A 173 -9.77 4.21 -1.60
CA PHE A 173 -10.90 5.14 -1.69
C PHE A 173 -11.69 5.18 -0.39
N GLY A 174 -12.22 6.37 -0.06
CA GLY A 174 -13.01 6.58 1.15
C GLY A 174 -14.26 5.72 1.22
N GLU A 175 -15.03 5.60 0.13
CA GLU A 175 -16.23 4.76 0.10
C GLU A 175 -15.92 3.28 0.36
N THR A 176 -14.82 2.77 -0.19
CA THR A 176 -14.34 1.42 0.12
C THR A 176 -14.04 1.26 1.62
N ALA A 177 -13.33 2.22 2.24
CA ALA A 177 -13.05 2.18 3.67
C ALA A 177 -14.34 2.21 4.52
N LYS A 178 -15.34 2.99 4.11
CA LYS A 178 -16.65 3.08 4.76
C LYS A 178 -17.44 1.77 4.64
N GLU A 179 -17.41 1.12 3.48
CA GLU A 179 -18.00 -0.20 3.29
C GLU A 179 -17.34 -1.27 4.17
N LEU A 180 -16.01 -1.23 4.28
CA LEU A 180 -15.26 -2.12 5.17
C LEU A 180 -15.69 -1.97 6.63
N ARG A 181 -15.99 -0.75 7.10
CA ARG A 181 -16.51 -0.52 8.47
C ARG A 181 -17.92 -1.10 8.69
N LYS A 182 -18.79 -1.02 7.68
CA LYS A 182 -20.11 -1.69 7.76
C LYS A 182 -19.92 -3.20 7.87
N LEU A 183 -19.08 -3.78 7.01
CA LEU A 183 -18.79 -5.20 7.00
C LEU A 183 -18.14 -5.69 8.31
N GLU A 184 -17.23 -4.88 8.88
CA GLU A 184 -16.60 -5.13 10.19
C GLU A 184 -17.66 -5.33 11.28
N ALA A 185 -18.64 -4.42 11.36
CA ALA A 185 -19.72 -4.47 12.33
C ALA A 185 -20.68 -5.64 12.07
N GLU A 186 -21.05 -5.89 10.82
CA GLU A 186 -21.96 -6.97 10.42
C GLU A 186 -21.41 -8.37 10.74
N LEU A 187 -20.09 -8.57 10.53
CA LEU A 187 -19.45 -9.87 10.69
C LEU A 187 -18.71 -10.03 12.03
N GLY A 188 -18.71 -8.99 12.88
CA GLY A 188 -18.00 -8.98 14.16
C GLY A 188 -16.50 -9.21 14.00
N LEU A 189 -15.88 -8.49 13.06
CA LEU A 189 -14.45 -8.56 12.76
C LEU A 189 -13.69 -7.48 13.53
N ASP A 190 -12.36 -7.63 13.58
CA ASP A 190 -11.44 -6.58 13.98
C ASP A 190 -10.59 -6.21 12.77
N LEU A 191 -11.01 -5.18 12.03
CA LEU A 191 -10.34 -4.77 10.80
C LEU A 191 -9.32 -3.66 11.07
N ILE A 192 -8.12 -3.82 10.54
CA ILE A 192 -7.16 -2.72 10.38
C ILE A 192 -7.27 -2.20 8.96
N VAL A 193 -7.97 -1.08 8.79
CA VAL A 193 -8.11 -0.42 7.48
C VAL A 193 -6.93 0.52 7.27
N ILE A 194 -6.15 0.26 6.22
CA ILE A 194 -4.96 1.04 5.86
C ILE A 194 -5.24 1.83 4.58
N GLY A 195 -5.36 3.15 4.70
CA GLY A 195 -5.49 4.08 3.57
C GLY A 195 -4.17 4.21 2.81
N VAL A 196 -4.17 3.81 1.53
CA VAL A 196 -3.00 3.80 0.65
C VAL A 196 -3.27 4.55 -0.65
N HIS A 197 -2.20 4.93 -1.36
CA HIS A 197 -2.30 5.54 -2.69
C HIS A 197 -3.23 6.78 -2.76
N VAL A 198 -3.03 7.70 -1.81
CA VAL A 198 -3.95 8.83 -1.55
C VAL A 198 -3.69 10.10 -2.37
N THR A 199 -2.67 10.12 -3.22
CA THR A 199 -2.32 11.32 -4.00
C THR A 199 -3.38 11.61 -5.05
N GLY A 200 -3.83 12.87 -5.11
CA GLY A 200 -4.89 13.33 -6.02
C GLY A 200 -6.32 13.10 -5.52
N LEU A 201 -6.51 12.56 -4.30
CA LEU A 201 -7.84 12.53 -3.67
C LEU A 201 -8.30 13.95 -3.38
N ASN A 202 -9.56 14.26 -3.67
CA ASN A 202 -10.15 15.53 -3.26
C ASN A 202 -10.40 15.57 -1.74
N ARG A 203 -10.84 16.72 -1.23
CA ARG A 203 -11.00 16.92 0.22
C ARG A 203 -12.11 16.05 0.81
N GLU A 204 -13.24 15.90 0.12
CA GLU A 204 -14.34 15.05 0.57
C GLU A 204 -13.91 13.57 0.63
N GLU A 205 -13.28 13.07 -0.42
CA GLU A 205 -12.76 11.70 -0.50
C GLU A 205 -11.72 11.41 0.58
N ALA A 206 -10.78 12.33 0.77
CA ALA A 206 -9.75 12.25 1.79
C ALA A 206 -10.34 12.26 3.21
N GLN A 207 -11.37 13.10 3.46
CA GLN A 207 -12.08 13.14 4.74
C GLN A 207 -12.70 11.77 5.05
N VAL A 208 -13.46 11.21 4.11
CA VAL A 208 -14.11 9.90 4.30
C VAL A 208 -13.06 8.81 4.54
N LEU A 209 -11.95 8.82 3.79
CA LEU A 209 -10.88 7.84 3.99
C LEU A 209 -10.23 7.97 5.38
N VAL A 210 -9.92 9.19 5.83
CA VAL A 210 -9.30 9.44 7.15
C VAL A 210 -10.22 9.01 8.28
N GLU A 211 -11.51 9.32 8.21
CA GLU A 211 -12.49 8.96 9.25
C GLU A 211 -12.69 7.45 9.39
N ASN A 212 -12.45 6.70 8.31
CA ASN A 212 -12.70 5.25 8.26
C ASN A 212 -11.41 4.41 8.30
N SER A 213 -10.22 5.02 8.40
CA SER A 213 -8.93 4.31 8.43
C SER A 213 -8.32 4.22 9.83
N ASP A 214 -7.61 3.13 10.11
CA ASP A 214 -6.76 2.98 11.31
C ASP A 214 -5.36 3.54 11.10
N ILE A 215 -4.85 3.39 9.87
CA ILE A 215 -3.55 3.89 9.43
C ILE A 215 -3.76 4.53 8.06
N VAL A 216 -3.11 5.66 7.78
CA VAL A 216 -3.10 6.25 6.43
C VAL A 216 -1.70 6.69 6.04
N THR A 217 -1.31 6.41 4.79
CA THR A 217 -0.11 7.02 4.17
C THR A 217 -0.46 8.41 3.67
N SER A 218 0.47 9.37 3.72
CA SER A 218 0.16 10.73 3.26
C SER A 218 0.54 11.02 1.80
N CYS A 219 1.55 10.32 1.26
CA CYS A 219 2.10 10.55 -0.09
C CYS A 219 2.21 12.06 -0.43
N ALA A 220 1.92 12.47 -1.65
CA ALA A 220 1.84 13.89 -2.02
C ALA A 220 0.43 14.48 -1.84
N SER A 221 -0.43 13.86 -1.02
CA SER A 221 -1.81 14.30 -0.83
C SER A 221 -1.88 15.52 0.09
N LYS A 222 -2.28 16.68 -0.43
CA LYS A 222 -2.51 17.86 0.42
C LYS A 222 -3.69 17.63 1.38
N PRO A 223 -4.86 17.14 0.92
CA PRO A 223 -6.02 16.98 1.81
C PRO A 223 -5.76 16.03 2.98
N ILE A 224 -5.11 14.88 2.75
CA ILE A 224 -4.77 13.96 3.85
C ILE A 224 -3.88 14.65 4.88
N ARG A 225 -2.83 15.35 4.44
CA ARG A 225 -1.89 16.05 5.33
C ARG A 225 -2.55 17.12 6.19
N ASP A 226 -3.57 17.80 5.66
CA ASP A 226 -4.31 18.84 6.38
C ASP A 226 -5.37 18.27 7.34
N LEU A 227 -5.94 17.09 7.04
CA LEU A 227 -7.09 16.54 7.77
C LEU A 227 -6.71 15.59 8.91
N VAL A 228 -5.59 14.90 8.81
CA VAL A 228 -5.22 13.88 9.80
C VAL A 228 -4.97 14.47 11.19
N LYS A 229 -5.40 13.73 12.21
CA LYS A 229 -5.09 13.99 13.63
C LYS A 229 -4.50 12.72 14.24
N PRO A 230 -3.25 12.37 13.88
CA PRO A 230 -2.69 11.08 14.26
C PRO A 230 -2.33 11.02 15.74
N ILE A 231 -2.51 9.85 16.35
CA ILE A 231 -2.08 9.54 17.71
C ILE A 231 -0.67 8.91 17.75
N ALA A 232 -0.15 8.52 16.59
CA ALA A 232 1.24 8.18 16.34
C ALA A 232 1.59 8.45 14.87
N GLN A 233 2.82 8.86 14.62
CA GLN A 233 3.35 9.13 13.29
C GLN A 233 4.74 8.51 13.18
N VAL A 234 5.02 7.87 12.05
CA VAL A 234 6.36 7.39 11.70
C VAL A 234 6.81 7.97 10.37
N GLY A 235 8.04 8.50 10.36
CA GLY A 235 8.56 9.29 9.24
C GLY A 235 8.03 10.72 9.22
N THR A 236 8.74 11.61 8.51
CA THR A 236 8.34 13.03 8.36
C THR A 236 8.21 13.47 6.90
N ALA A 237 8.67 12.64 5.96
CA ALA A 237 8.68 12.96 4.54
C ALA A 237 7.44 12.40 3.84
N VAL A 238 7.32 11.08 3.84
CA VAL A 238 6.12 10.32 3.43
C VAL A 238 5.67 9.47 4.63
N PRO A 239 5.03 10.10 5.63
CA PRO A 239 4.67 9.41 6.88
C PRO A 239 3.57 8.37 6.71
N LEU A 240 3.58 7.41 7.64
CA LEU A 240 2.40 6.66 8.04
C LEU A 240 1.83 7.31 9.30
N PHE A 241 0.53 7.57 9.28
CA PHE A 241 -0.24 8.15 10.37
C PHE A 241 -1.14 7.08 10.98
N ALA A 242 -0.96 6.76 12.25
CA ALA A 242 -1.89 5.94 13.00
C ALA A 242 -2.99 6.83 13.61
N LEU A 243 -4.24 6.54 13.27
CA LEU A 243 -5.42 7.32 13.60
C LEU A 243 -6.22 6.69 14.75
N THR A 244 -6.10 5.38 14.95
CA THR A 244 -6.76 4.64 16.03
C THR A 244 -5.73 3.94 16.92
N GLN A 245 -6.18 3.52 18.11
CA GLN A 245 -5.32 2.84 19.08
C GLN A 245 -4.74 1.52 18.52
N LYS A 246 -5.57 0.72 17.82
CA LYS A 246 -5.12 -0.50 17.15
C LYS A 246 -4.14 -0.23 15.99
N GLY A 247 -4.35 0.84 15.23
CA GLY A 247 -3.38 1.31 14.22
C GLY A 247 -2.04 1.71 14.84
N LYS A 248 -2.07 2.42 15.99
CA LYS A 248 -0.87 2.81 16.73
C LYS A 248 -0.08 1.61 17.25
N GLU A 249 -0.77 0.59 17.77
CA GLU A 249 -0.14 -0.64 18.24
C GLU A 249 0.67 -1.32 17.13
N LEU A 250 0.09 -1.48 15.95
CA LEU A 250 0.79 -2.08 14.80
C LEU A 250 2.00 -1.25 14.33
N VAL A 251 1.86 0.07 14.27
CA VAL A 251 2.96 0.96 13.86
C VAL A 251 4.11 0.92 14.88
N ILE A 252 3.80 0.89 16.19
CA ILE A 252 4.81 0.78 17.25
C ILE A 252 5.42 -0.62 17.27
N GLU A 253 4.65 -1.67 17.00
CA GLU A 253 5.20 -3.02 16.91
C GLU A 253 6.25 -3.11 15.81
N ARG A 254 5.97 -2.51 14.63
CA ARG A 254 6.95 -2.40 13.55
C ARG A 254 8.22 -1.66 13.98
N ALA A 255 8.12 -0.67 14.85
CA ALA A 255 9.27 0.08 15.34
C ALA A 255 10.31 -0.81 16.05
N LYS A 256 9.90 -1.94 16.65
CA LYS A 256 10.81 -2.89 17.30
C LYS A 256 11.73 -3.63 16.33
N ASP A 257 11.32 -3.78 15.07
CA ASP A 257 12.10 -4.47 14.03
C ASP A 257 13.08 -3.52 13.30
N ILE A 258 12.99 -2.21 13.56
CA ILE A 258 13.86 -1.21 12.93
C ILE A 258 15.25 -1.25 13.55
N LYS A 259 16.24 -1.64 12.76
CA LYS A 259 17.64 -1.79 13.19
C LYS A 259 18.32 -0.46 13.52
N SER A 260 17.95 0.62 12.84
CA SER A 260 18.50 1.95 13.14
C SER A 260 17.89 2.49 14.44
N PRO A 261 18.65 3.18 15.30
CA PRO A 261 18.10 3.79 16.51
C PRO A 261 16.89 4.69 16.25
N ILE A 262 15.88 4.62 17.12
CA ILE A 262 14.66 5.43 17.03
C ILE A 262 14.54 6.29 18.29
N LEU A 263 14.17 7.57 18.09
CA LEU A 263 13.71 8.46 19.14
C LEU A 263 12.18 8.40 19.23
N ILE A 264 11.65 8.09 20.41
CA ILE A 264 10.21 8.16 20.69
C ILE A 264 9.99 9.31 21.68
N ASN A 265 9.20 10.30 21.28
CA ASN A 265 8.87 11.46 22.10
C ASN A 265 7.40 11.87 21.89
N THR A 266 6.78 12.50 22.88
CA THR A 266 5.43 13.07 22.77
C THR A 266 5.51 14.51 22.24
N MET A 267 4.62 14.87 21.31
CA MET A 267 4.48 16.23 20.77
C MET A 267 3.15 16.39 20.04
N ALA A 268 2.82 17.62 19.64
CA ALA A 268 1.71 17.86 18.72
C ALA A 268 2.03 17.24 17.34
N LEU A 269 1.07 16.52 16.76
CA LEU A 269 1.16 15.87 15.46
C LEU A 269 0.06 16.41 14.53
N PRO A 270 0.24 16.36 13.19
CA PRO A 270 1.38 15.77 12.47
C PRO A 270 2.61 16.70 12.39
N VAL A 271 3.80 16.09 12.28
CA VAL A 271 5.07 16.80 12.03
C VAL A 271 5.44 16.67 10.56
N LEU A 272 5.23 17.75 9.81
CA LEU A 272 5.45 17.80 8.36
C LEU A 272 6.35 18.99 7.99
N PRO A 273 7.68 18.89 8.20
CA PRO A 273 8.59 19.96 7.84
C PRO A 273 8.54 20.21 6.32
N GLU A 274 8.27 21.44 5.90
CA GLU A 274 8.07 21.83 4.50
C GLU A 274 9.18 21.31 3.57
N HIS A 275 10.45 21.50 3.96
CA HIS A 275 11.62 21.03 3.21
C HIS A 275 11.75 19.50 3.07
N LYS A 276 10.92 18.72 3.76
CA LYS A 276 10.87 17.25 3.67
C LYS A 276 9.63 16.73 2.97
N GLN A 277 8.71 17.58 2.53
CA GLN A 277 7.49 17.11 1.86
C GLN A 277 7.73 16.97 0.35
N PRO A 278 6.96 16.10 -0.37
CA PRO A 278 6.87 16.20 -1.82
C PRO A 278 6.54 17.63 -2.25
N LYS A 279 7.04 18.06 -3.40
CA LYS A 279 6.68 19.36 -3.97
C LYS A 279 5.27 19.29 -4.55
N ASP A 280 4.62 20.45 -4.64
CA ASP A 280 3.33 20.62 -5.29
C ASP A 280 2.31 19.58 -4.84
N LEU A 281 2.03 19.57 -3.54
CA LEU A 281 1.03 18.66 -2.96
C LEU A 281 -0.35 18.91 -3.60
N ILE A 282 -1.00 17.82 -4.02
CA ILE A 282 -2.30 17.82 -4.71
C ILE A 282 -3.36 17.09 -3.92
#